data_AF-A0A2K8KPT5-F1
#
_entry.id   AF-A0A2K8KPT5-F1
#
_cell.length_a   1.000
_cell.length_b   1.000
_cell.length_c   1.000
_cell.angle_alpha   90.00
_cell.angle_beta   90.00
_cell.angle_gamma   90.00
#
_symmetry.space_group_name_H-M   'P 1'
#
loop_
_entity.id
_entity.type
_entity.pdbx_description
1 polymer ?
#
loop_
_entity_poly.entity_id
_entity_poly.type
_entity_poly.pdbx_seq_one_letter_code
_entity_poly.pdbx_strand_id
1 'polypeptide(L)'
;MQRIGKDLEVLNRLGVGLLPCPFYLCVSNLRLVNKTHYTDSFVMRYLSSDLNLFRVLLTIYLQGNLTRAGKVLGVTQPAISNALARLRTMYDDPLFVRSGSRMRPTQKTEQIIQQVSIALELLTSTLSPDQPMPQAKD
;
A
#
# COMPACT_ATOMS: atom_id res chain seq x y z
N MET A 1 -36.07 -10.23 -24.27
CA MET A 1 -35.49 -11.40 -23.55
C MET A 1 -35.08 -12.49 -24.54
N GLN A 2 -33.98 -12.31 -25.29
CA GLN A 2 -33.54 -13.36 -26.24
C GLN A 2 -32.06 -13.21 -26.64
N ARG A 3 -31.14 -13.12 -25.67
CA ARG A 3 -29.69 -13.08 -25.96
C ARG A 3 -28.79 -13.79 -24.94
N ILE A 4 -29.33 -14.72 -24.16
CA ILE A 4 -28.58 -15.52 -23.19
C ILE A 4 -28.40 -16.98 -23.67
N GLY A 5 -29.16 -17.42 -24.68
CA GLY A 5 -29.18 -18.82 -25.11
C GLY A 5 -28.03 -19.31 -26.00
N LYS A 6 -27.23 -18.42 -26.60
CA LYS A 6 -26.18 -18.83 -27.57
C LYS A 6 -24.79 -19.07 -26.95
N ASP A 7 -24.51 -18.55 -25.76
CA ASP A 7 -23.20 -18.71 -25.12
C ASP A 7 -23.04 -20.05 -24.38
N LEU A 8 -24.15 -20.67 -23.99
CA LEU A 8 -24.13 -21.93 -23.23
C LEU A 8 -23.76 -23.15 -24.11
N GLU A 9 -23.99 -23.06 -25.42
CA GLU A 9 -23.68 -24.13 -26.39
C GLU A 9 -22.21 -24.13 -26.83
N VAL A 10 -21.55 -22.96 -26.76
CA VAL A 10 -20.11 -22.81 -27.04
C VAL A 10 -19.27 -23.35 -25.89
N LEU A 11 -19.71 -23.13 -24.64
CA LEU A 11 -19.01 -23.61 -23.45
C LEU A 11 -19.03 -25.15 -23.33
N ASN A 12 -20.08 -25.82 -23.82
CA ASN A 12 -20.19 -27.28 -23.77
C ASN A 12 -19.36 -28.00 -24.85
N ARG A 13 -19.09 -27.35 -26.00
CA ARG A 13 -18.23 -27.91 -27.08
C ARG A 13 -16.74 -27.83 -26.80
N LEU A 14 -16.30 -27.02 -25.84
CA LEU A 14 -14.89 -26.85 -25.46
C LEU A 14 -14.43 -27.82 -24.36
N GLY A 15 -15.28 -28.75 -23.92
CA GLY A 15 -14.89 -29.80 -22.96
C GLY A 15 -14.40 -29.28 -21.60
N VAL A 16 -14.77 -28.05 -21.22
CA VAL A 16 -14.46 -27.48 -19.91
C VAL A 16 -15.49 -27.95 -18.90
N GLY A 17 -15.40 -29.24 -18.56
CA GLY A 17 -16.01 -29.80 -17.37
C GLY A 17 -15.48 -29.07 -16.15
N LEU A 18 -16.41 -28.64 -15.29
CA LEU A 18 -16.19 -28.03 -14.00
C LEU A 18 -15.16 -28.85 -13.19
N LEU A 19 -13.91 -28.39 -13.08
CA LEU A 19 -12.90 -28.99 -12.23
C LEU A 19 -12.45 -27.96 -11.17
N PRO A 20 -12.44 -28.32 -9.88
CA PRO A 20 -12.01 -27.43 -8.82
C PRO A 20 -10.48 -27.31 -8.81
N CYS A 21 -10.00 -26.07 -8.73
CA CYS A 21 -8.58 -25.73 -8.54
C CYS A 21 -8.01 -26.48 -7.32
N PRO A 22 -6.75 -26.96 -7.37
CA PRO A 22 -5.73 -26.19 -6.67
C PRO A 22 -4.31 -26.35 -7.27
N PHE A 23 -4.08 -26.29 -8.58
CA PHE A 23 -2.69 -26.40 -9.08
C PHE A 23 -2.53 -25.90 -10.53
N TYR A 24 -2.50 -24.59 -10.78
CA TYR A 24 -1.98 -24.05 -12.04
C TYR A 24 -1.22 -22.75 -11.81
N LEU A 25 -0.01 -22.91 -11.27
CA LEU A 25 1.14 -22.08 -11.62
C LEU A 25 2.02 -22.94 -12.53
N CYS A 26 1.74 -22.93 -13.84
CA CYS A 26 2.73 -23.36 -14.85
C CYS A 26 2.40 -22.73 -16.21
N VAL A 27 3.09 -21.62 -16.45
CA VAL A 27 3.35 -20.91 -17.70
C VAL A 27 3.14 -21.71 -19.00
N SER A 28 2.27 -21.19 -19.86
CA SER A 28 2.47 -21.20 -21.32
C SER A 28 1.59 -20.14 -21.98
N ASN A 29 2.24 -19.27 -22.74
CA ASN A 29 1.69 -18.22 -23.62
C ASN A 29 1.37 -16.84 -23.02
N LEU A 30 2.39 -15.99 -23.17
CA LEU A 30 2.55 -14.55 -22.97
C LEU A 30 1.56 -13.66 -23.76
N ARG A 31 0.26 -13.99 -23.82
CA ARG A 31 -0.71 -13.17 -24.57
C ARG A 31 -2.09 -12.97 -23.94
N LEU A 32 -2.21 -13.10 -22.62
CA LEU A 32 -3.47 -12.79 -21.92
C LEU A 32 -3.33 -12.05 -20.58
N VAL A 33 -2.17 -11.46 -20.24
CA VAL A 33 -2.11 -10.59 -19.04
C VAL A 33 -2.60 -9.16 -19.34
N ASN A 34 -2.92 -8.84 -20.60
CA ASN A 34 -3.32 -7.48 -20.98
C ASN A 34 -4.84 -7.22 -20.94
N LYS A 35 -5.55 -7.84 -19.98
CA LYS A 35 -6.96 -7.53 -19.65
C LYS A 35 -7.28 -7.85 -18.18
N THR A 36 -6.39 -7.54 -17.24
CA THR A 36 -6.87 -7.36 -15.87
C THR A 36 -7.52 -5.99 -15.78
N HIS A 37 -8.75 -5.95 -15.29
CA HIS A 37 -9.37 -4.75 -14.73
C HIS A 37 -8.56 -4.28 -13.51
N TYR A 38 -7.31 -3.85 -13.70
CA TYR A 38 -6.41 -3.38 -12.63
C TYR A 38 -6.69 -1.92 -12.22
N THR A 39 -7.51 -1.20 -12.99
CA THR A 39 -7.96 0.13 -12.60
C THR A 39 -9.20 0.02 -11.73
N ASP A 40 -9.02 -0.50 -10.53
CA ASP A 40 -9.88 -0.06 -9.45
C ASP A 40 -9.57 1.43 -9.21
N SER A 41 -10.53 2.30 -9.52
CA SER A 41 -10.40 3.75 -9.46
C SER A 41 -10.04 4.25 -8.06
N PHE A 42 -10.24 3.44 -7.01
CA PHE A 42 -9.92 3.78 -5.63
C PHE A 42 -8.44 3.50 -5.31
N VAL A 43 -7.88 2.36 -5.76
CA VAL A 43 -6.46 2.01 -5.55
C VAL A 43 -5.53 3.04 -6.21
N MET A 44 -5.80 3.44 -7.45
CA MET A 44 -4.99 4.48 -8.13
C MET A 44 -5.21 5.89 -7.58
N ARG A 45 -6.41 6.19 -7.06
CA ARG A 45 -6.66 7.46 -6.35
C ARG A 45 -5.92 7.53 -5.03
N TYR A 46 -5.77 6.42 -4.31
CA TYR A 46 -4.96 6.34 -3.10
C TYR A 46 -3.46 6.33 -3.42
N LEU A 47 -3.00 5.72 -4.51
CA LEU A 47 -1.58 5.77 -4.93
C LEU A 47 -1.17 7.13 -5.51
N SER A 48 -2.13 7.96 -5.94
CA SER A 48 -1.89 9.39 -6.21
C SER A 48 -1.56 10.18 -4.94
N SER A 49 -1.84 9.61 -3.76
CA SER A 49 -1.31 10.16 -2.52
C SER A 49 0.19 9.93 -2.48
N ASP A 50 0.92 11.02 -2.26
CA ASP A 50 2.38 11.00 -2.27
C ASP A 50 2.88 9.92 -1.30
N LEU A 51 3.54 8.87 -1.82
CA LEU A 51 4.18 7.83 -0.99
C LEU A 51 5.13 8.43 0.06
N ASN A 52 5.60 9.64 -0.20
CA ASN A 52 6.38 10.43 0.75
C ASN A 52 5.63 10.75 2.05
N LEU A 53 4.29 10.85 2.05
CA LEU A 53 3.48 11.03 3.26
C LEU A 53 3.61 9.82 4.19
N PHE A 54 3.62 8.60 3.67
CA PHE A 54 3.82 7.40 4.48
C PHE A 54 5.23 7.33 5.07
N ARG A 55 6.26 7.77 4.31
CA ARG A 55 7.62 7.93 4.84
C ARG A 55 7.67 8.95 5.98
N VAL A 56 6.96 10.08 5.83
CA VAL A 56 6.84 11.10 6.88
C VAL A 56 6.16 10.53 8.13
N LEU A 57 5.04 9.83 7.97
CA LEU A 57 4.30 9.18 9.05
C LEU A 57 5.20 8.24 9.86
N LEU A 58 5.87 7.30 9.18
CA LEU A 58 6.77 6.33 9.83
C LEU A 58 7.95 7.03 10.52
N THR A 59 8.54 8.04 9.89
CA THR A 59 9.68 8.76 10.47
C THR A 59 9.28 9.54 11.72
N ILE A 60 8.12 10.22 11.71
CA ILE A 60 7.63 10.94 12.90
C ILE A 60 7.37 9.95 14.05
N TYR A 61 6.79 8.78 13.75
CA TYR A 61 6.56 7.73 14.74
C TYR A 61 7.87 7.26 15.38
N LEU A 62 8.87 6.91 14.57
CA LEU A 62 10.17 6.42 15.06
C LEU A 62 10.95 7.48 15.86
N GLN A 63 10.90 8.74 15.42
CA GLN A 63 11.69 9.81 16.04
C GLN A 63 10.99 10.44 17.27
N GLY A 64 9.66 10.37 17.34
CA GLY A 64 8.86 11.03 18.38
C GLY A 64 9.04 12.55 18.43
N ASN A 65 9.60 13.16 17.38
CA ASN A 65 9.88 14.58 17.30
C ASN A 65 9.85 15.05 15.83
N LEU A 66 9.01 16.04 15.55
CA LEU A 66 8.77 16.52 14.19
C LEU A 66 10.03 17.15 13.54
N THR A 67 10.77 17.95 14.29
CA THR A 67 12.00 18.60 13.78
C THR A 67 13.09 17.57 13.49
N ARG A 68 13.25 16.56 14.34
CA ARG A 68 14.20 15.46 14.09
C ARG A 68 13.79 14.63 12.87
N ALA A 69 12.50 14.31 12.74
CA ALA A 69 11.99 13.62 11.56
C ALA A 69 12.27 14.41 10.26
N GLY A 70 12.11 15.74 10.27
CA GLY A 70 12.44 16.59 9.12
C GLY A 70 13.92 16.49 8.74
N LYS A 71 14.81 16.51 9.73
CA LYS A 71 16.26 16.33 9.51
C LYS A 71 16.59 14.96 8.93
N VAL A 72 16.00 13.88 9.45
CA VAL A 72 16.20 12.51 8.93
C VAL A 72 15.74 12.36 7.49
N LEU A 73 14.63 13.01 7.13
CA LEU A 73 14.09 12.99 5.77
C LEU A 73 14.76 13.98 4.81
N GLY A 74 15.66 14.83 5.30
CA GLY A 74 16.31 15.87 4.49
C GLY A 74 15.34 16.97 4.01
N VAL A 75 14.23 17.19 4.72
CA VAL A 75 13.21 18.18 4.35
C VAL A 75 13.17 19.36 5.33
N THR A 76 12.68 20.49 4.84
CA THR A 76 12.52 21.69 5.67
C THR A 76 11.37 21.52 6.67
N GLN A 77 11.40 22.29 7.76
CA GLN A 77 10.35 22.27 8.78
C GLN A 77 8.94 22.63 8.23
N PRO A 78 8.78 23.62 7.32
CA PRO A 78 7.50 23.87 6.67
C PRO A 78 7.02 22.69 5.83
N ALA A 79 7.92 22.00 5.12
CA ALA A 79 7.58 20.86 4.28
C ALA A 79 7.05 19.68 5.10
N ILE A 80 7.72 19.31 6.20
CA ILE A 80 7.25 18.22 7.07
C ILE A 80 5.96 18.58 7.82
N SER A 81 5.79 19.85 8.21
CA SER A 81 4.56 20.30 8.86
C SER A 81 3.37 20.25 7.90
N ASN A 82 3.57 20.63 6.64
CA ASN A 82 2.56 20.51 5.59
C ASN A 82 2.23 19.03 5.28
N ALA A 83 3.24 18.17 5.21
CA ALA A 83 3.04 16.73 5.03
C ALA A 83 2.20 16.13 6.18
N LEU A 84 2.48 16.51 7.43
CA LEU A 84 1.67 16.11 8.58
C LEU A 84 0.24 16.66 8.51
N ALA A 85 0.05 17.91 8.08
CA ALA A 85 -1.29 18.47 7.90
C ALA A 85 -2.10 17.68 6.86
N ARG A 86 -1.49 17.31 5.73
CA ARG A 86 -2.13 16.48 4.70
C ARG A 86 -2.48 15.08 5.20
N LEU A 87 -1.59 14.45 5.98
CA LEU A 87 -1.86 13.18 6.64
C LEU A 87 -3.08 13.29 7.58
N ARG A 88 -3.17 14.39 8.36
CA ARG A 88 -4.32 14.62 9.25
C ARG A 88 -5.64 14.74 8.49
N THR A 89 -5.64 15.45 7.36
CA THR A 89 -6.84 15.55 6.50
C THR A 89 -7.19 14.21 5.86
N MET A 90 -6.20 13.41 5.45
CA MET A 90 -6.42 12.11 4.81
C MET A 90 -7.07 11.10 5.76
N TYR A 91 -6.65 11.09 7.02
CA TYR A 91 -7.13 10.13 8.02
C TYR A 91 -8.26 10.66 8.89
N ASP A 92 -8.59 11.94 8.78
CA ASP A 92 -9.50 12.67 9.67
C ASP A 92 -9.13 12.45 11.16
N ASP A 93 -7.83 12.46 11.46
CA ASP A 93 -7.27 12.20 12.79
C ASP A 93 -6.04 13.08 13.02
N PRO A 94 -5.80 13.59 14.25
CA PRO A 94 -4.61 14.39 14.53
C PRO A 94 -3.29 13.61 14.38
N LEU A 95 -3.33 12.27 14.36
CA LEU A 95 -2.26 11.27 14.25
C LEU A 95 -1.21 11.32 15.36
N PHE A 96 -0.73 12.51 15.67
CA PHE A 96 0.20 12.76 16.73
C PHE A 96 -0.25 13.98 17.53
N VAL A 97 -0.23 13.81 18.85
CA VAL A 97 -0.49 14.88 19.83
C VAL A 97 0.81 15.27 20.51
N ARG A 98 0.97 16.57 20.76
CA ARG A 98 2.17 17.08 21.43
C ARG A 98 2.04 16.89 22.93
N SER A 99 3.00 16.20 23.53
CA SER A 99 3.12 16.02 24.98
C SER A 99 4.49 16.51 25.42
N GLY A 100 4.54 17.77 25.85
CA GLY A 100 5.78 18.50 26.13
C GLY A 100 6.69 18.60 24.91
N SER A 101 7.87 17.99 24.99
CA SER A 101 8.89 17.99 23.92
C SER A 101 8.72 16.84 22.91
N ARG A 102 7.81 15.89 23.18
CA ARG A 102 7.60 14.71 22.31
C ARG A 102 6.26 14.79 21.58
N MET A 103 6.25 14.15 20.41
CA MET A 103 5.06 13.80 19.66
C MET A 103 4.64 12.39 20.09
N ARG A 104 3.42 12.23 20.62
CA ARG A 104 2.86 10.93 20.97
C ARG A 104 1.85 10.51 19.91
N PRO A 105 1.89 9.26 19.42
CA PRO A 105 0.90 8.76 18.47
C PRO A 105 -0.49 8.69 19.11
N THR A 106 -1.52 8.87 18.29
CA THR A 106 -2.92 8.58 18.64
C THR A 106 -3.19 7.08 18.47
N GLN A 107 -4.33 6.61 18.98
CA GLN A 107 -4.78 5.24 18.76
C GLN A 107 -4.86 4.89 17.27
N LYS A 108 -5.31 5.82 16.43
CA LYS A 108 -5.37 5.65 14.97
C LYS A 108 -3.98 5.40 14.39
N THR A 109 -2.98 6.19 14.79
CA THR A 109 -1.61 6.01 14.35
C THR A 109 -1.05 4.65 14.74
N GLU A 110 -1.26 4.21 16.00
CA GLU A 110 -0.81 2.89 16.45
C GLU A 110 -1.44 1.74 15.64
N GLN A 111 -2.70 1.89 15.23
CA GLN A 111 -3.40 0.89 14.41
C GLN A 111 -2.84 0.78 12.98
N ILE A 112 -2.44 1.90 12.37
CA ILE A 112 -2.03 1.94 10.96
C ILE A 112 -0.53 1.75 10.77
N ILE A 113 0.31 2.09 11.77
CA ILE A 113 1.75 2.23 11.58
C ILE A 113 2.42 0.91 11.17
N GLN A 114 1.96 -0.21 11.72
CA GLN A 114 2.49 -1.55 11.42
C GLN A 114 2.20 -1.95 9.97
N GLN A 115 1.00 -1.65 9.47
CA GLN A 115 0.65 -1.94 8.08
C GLN A 115 1.45 -1.04 7.12
N VAL A 116 1.65 0.23 7.49
CA VAL A 116 2.45 1.17 6.71
C VAL A 116 3.92 0.76 6.66
N SER A 117 4.50 0.29 7.76
CA SER A 117 5.90 -0.17 7.77
C SER A 117 6.11 -1.38 6.87
N ILE A 118 5.23 -2.39 6.96
CA ILE A 118 5.28 -3.59 6.12
C ILE A 118 5.13 -3.21 4.64
N ALA A 119 4.20 -2.31 4.31
CA ALA A 119 3.99 -1.87 2.93
C ALA A 119 5.21 -1.13 2.37
N LEU A 120 5.84 -0.25 3.15
CA LEU A 120 7.05 0.47 2.74
C LEU A 120 8.25 -0.48 2.57
N GLU A 121 8.36 -1.49 3.41
CA GLU A 121 9.40 -2.52 3.30
C GLU A 121 9.23 -3.35 2.03
N LEU A 122 8.00 -3.80 1.74
CA LEU A 122 7.68 -4.51 0.51
C LEU A 122 7.96 -3.68 -0.75
N LEU A 123 7.63 -2.39 -0.72
CA LEU A 123 7.97 -1.47 -1.81
C LEU A 123 9.49 -1.33 -1.97
N THR A 124 10.21 -1.25 -0.85
CA THR A 124 11.67 -1.11 -0.87
C THR A 124 12.35 -2.36 -1.42
N SER A 125 11.91 -3.56 -1.02
CA SER A 125 12.46 -4.82 -1.53
C SER A 125 12.19 -5.02 -3.03
N THR A 126 11.04 -4.55 -3.51
CA THR A 126 10.71 -4.57 -4.95
C THR A 126 11.62 -3.66 -5.77
N LEU A 127 12.01 -2.50 -5.22
CA LEU A 127 12.89 -1.53 -5.88
C LEU A 127 14.38 -1.89 -5.77
N SER A 128 14.76 -2.78 -4.86
CA SER A 128 16.14 -3.20 -4.62
C SER A 128 16.19 -4.71 -4.37
N PRO A 129 16.08 -5.53 -5.44
CA PRO A 129 15.95 -6.98 -5.33
C PRO A 129 17.15 -7.68 -4.67
N ASP A 130 18.31 -7.01 -4.61
CA ASP A 130 19.55 -7.55 -4.05
C ASP A 130 19.76 -7.24 -2.55
N GLN A 131 18.77 -6.65 -1.86
CA GLN A 131 18.88 -6.42 -0.41
C GLN A 131 18.21 -7.56 0.37
N PRO A 132 18.98 -8.39 1.11
CA PRO A 132 18.38 -9.43 1.95
C PRO A 132 17.52 -8.77 3.04
N MET A 133 16.27 -9.24 3.16
CA MET A 133 15.37 -8.75 4.21
C MET A 133 16.01 -9.00 5.58
N PRO A 134 16.03 -8.01 6.49
CA PRO A 134 16.43 -8.25 7.86
C PRO A 134 15.44 -9.24 8.47
N GLN A 135 15.91 -10.45 8.82
CA GLN A 135 15.05 -11.41 9.50
C GLN A 135 14.66 -10.87 10.88
N ALA A 136 13.36 -10.90 11.18
CA ALA A 136 12.84 -10.60 12.50
C ALA A 136 13.56 -11.51 13.51
N LYS A 137 14.24 -10.91 14.48
CA LYS A 137 14.82 -11.66 15.60
C LYS A 137 13.67 -12.09 16.51
N ASP A 138 13.57 -13.40 16.70
CA ASP A 138 12.79 -14.06 17.75
C ASP A 138 13.21 -13.60 19.15
#